data_AF-A0ABD0MTA3-F1
#
_entry.id   AF-A0ABD0MTA3-F1
#
_cell.length_a   1.000
_cell.length_b   1.000
_cell.length_c   1.000
_cell.angle_alpha   90.00
_cell.angle_beta   90.00
_cell.angle_gamma   90.00
#
_symmetry.space_group_name_H-M   'P 1'
#
loop_
_entity.id
_entity.type
_entity.pdbx_description
1 polymer ?
#
loop_
_entity_poly.entity_id
_entity_poly.type
_entity_poly.pdbx_seq_one_letter_code
_entity_poly.pdbx_strand_id
1 'polypeptide(L)'
;MECSRSETDGLLQDFTQEHRKLTDLESRSRRKNLRIFGVPEDAEKGSATQFVEELIQKELDIDTDCQIQWAHELWHRSLKQINHQEPSS
;
A
#
# COMPACT_ATOMS: atom_id res chain seq x y z
N MET A 1 -28.07 26.86 23.93
CA MET A 1 -26.67 26.48 23.62
C MET A 1 -26.51 25.02 23.19
N GLU A 2 -27.52 24.14 23.37
CA GLU A 2 -27.44 22.73 22.91
C GLU A 2 -27.64 22.54 21.40
N CYS A 3 -28.42 23.42 20.74
CA CYS A 3 -28.67 23.36 19.29
C CYS A 3 -27.37 23.38 18.45
N SER A 4 -26.40 24.18 18.87
CA SER A 4 -25.11 24.33 18.18
C SER A 4 -24.19 23.11 18.33
N ARG A 5 -24.43 22.24 19.32
CA ARG A 5 -23.68 20.98 19.50
C ARG A 5 -24.20 19.87 18.61
N SER A 6 -25.52 19.75 18.45
CA SER A 6 -26.11 18.74 17.57
C SER A 6 -25.75 18.93 16.10
N GLU A 7 -25.60 20.18 15.66
CA GLU A 7 -25.18 20.51 14.29
C GLU A 7 -23.71 20.10 14.04
N THR A 8 -22.82 20.30 15.02
CA THR A 8 -21.42 19.88 14.91
C THR A 8 -21.25 18.36 14.95
N ASP A 9 -22.08 17.67 15.71
CA ASP A 9 -22.05 16.20 15.80
C ASP A 9 -22.50 15.55 14.48
N GLY A 10 -23.53 16.10 13.85
CA GLY A 10 -23.99 15.65 12.51
C GLY A 10 -22.91 15.85 11.45
N LEU A 11 -22.26 17.02 11.43
CA LEU A 11 -21.17 17.30 10.47
C LEU A 11 -19.97 16.36 10.67
N LEU A 12 -19.59 16.08 11.93
CA LEU A 12 -18.52 15.16 12.24
C LEU A 12 -18.86 13.72 11.81
N GLN A 13 -20.12 13.33 11.96
CA GLN A 13 -20.62 12.03 11.52
C GLN A 13 -20.54 11.88 9.99
N ASP A 14 -20.96 12.92 9.25
CA ASP A 14 -20.89 12.93 7.78
C ASP A 14 -19.46 12.87 7.28
N PHE A 15 -18.58 13.69 7.85
CA PHE A 15 -17.15 13.68 7.55
C PHE A 15 -16.54 12.30 7.79
N THR A 16 -16.85 11.69 8.94
CA THR A 16 -16.38 10.34 9.26
C THR A 16 -16.90 9.30 8.27
N GLN A 17 -18.16 9.42 7.85
CA GLN A 17 -18.75 8.52 6.88
C GLN A 17 -18.08 8.65 5.50
N GLU A 18 -17.82 9.87 5.05
CA GLU A 18 -17.13 10.12 3.78
C GLU A 18 -15.70 9.61 3.82
N HIS A 19 -14.96 9.86 4.91
CA HIS A 19 -13.62 9.32 5.11
C HIS A 19 -13.59 7.80 5.05
N ARG A 20 -14.55 7.10 5.67
CA ARG A 20 -14.64 5.64 5.59
C ARG A 20 -14.84 5.14 4.16
N LYS A 21 -15.70 5.82 3.38
CA LYS A 21 -15.92 5.49 1.96
C LYS A 21 -14.64 5.69 1.15
N LEU A 22 -13.95 6.80 1.35
CA LEU A 22 -12.68 7.09 0.66
C LEU A 22 -11.61 6.07 1.01
N THR A 23 -11.45 5.73 2.29
CA THR A 23 -10.50 4.70 2.74
C THR A 23 -10.83 3.32 2.17
N ASP A 24 -12.11 2.93 2.11
CA ASP A 24 -12.51 1.68 1.46
C ASP A 24 -12.15 1.69 -0.03
N LEU A 25 -12.46 2.76 -0.75
CA LEU A 25 -12.11 2.88 -2.17
C LEU A 25 -10.60 2.85 -2.42
N GLU A 26 -9.82 3.57 -1.63
CA GLU A 26 -8.35 3.59 -1.72
C GLU A 26 -7.77 2.20 -1.42
N SER A 27 -8.26 1.55 -0.36
CA SER A 27 -7.86 0.18 -0.01
C SER A 27 -8.18 -0.76 -1.16
N ARG A 28 -9.40 -0.66 -1.72
CA ARG A 28 -9.84 -1.52 -2.81
C ARG A 28 -9.03 -1.35 -4.08
N SER A 29 -8.62 -0.11 -4.37
CA SER A 29 -7.76 0.23 -5.49
C SER A 29 -6.37 -0.37 -5.34
N ARG A 30 -5.81 -0.37 -4.12
CA ARG A 30 -4.46 -0.89 -3.83
C ARG A 30 -4.38 -2.38 -3.52
N ARG A 31 -5.52 -3.10 -3.40
CA ARG A 31 -5.56 -4.54 -3.06
C ARG A 31 -4.69 -5.44 -3.94
N LYS A 32 -4.48 -5.06 -5.21
CA LYS A 32 -3.67 -5.83 -6.17
C LYS A 32 -2.24 -5.29 -6.30
N ASN A 33 -1.86 -4.32 -5.49
CA ASN A 33 -0.51 -3.74 -5.53
C ASN A 33 0.35 -4.47 -4.49
N LEU A 34 1.48 -5.01 -4.93
CA LEU A 34 2.50 -5.59 -4.06
C LEU A 34 3.61 -4.56 -3.83
N ARG A 35 4.15 -4.52 -2.60
CA ARG A 35 5.38 -3.79 -2.28
C ARG A 35 6.45 -4.78 -1.87
N ILE A 36 7.57 -4.76 -2.58
CA ILE A 36 8.73 -5.62 -2.34
C ILE A 36 9.83 -4.75 -1.73
N PHE A 37 10.45 -5.24 -0.65
CA PHE A 37 11.50 -4.54 0.08
C PHE A 37 12.79 -5.35 0.04
N GLY A 38 13.94 -4.66 0.19
CA GLY A 38 15.25 -5.31 0.21
C GLY A 38 15.84 -5.63 -1.17
N VAL A 39 15.22 -5.12 -2.24
CA VAL A 39 15.82 -5.15 -3.59
C VAL A 39 16.87 -4.03 -3.67
N PRO A 40 18.13 -4.33 -4.03
CA PRO A 40 19.14 -3.29 -4.21
C PRO A 40 18.78 -2.40 -5.41
N GLU A 41 19.13 -1.12 -5.32
CA GLU A 41 18.93 -0.17 -6.42
C GLU A 41 19.61 -0.67 -7.71
N ASP A 42 18.98 -0.46 -8.86
CA ASP A 42 19.42 -0.90 -10.19
C ASP A 42 19.48 -2.42 -10.43
N ALA A 43 18.95 -3.25 -9.51
CA ALA A 43 18.91 -4.71 -9.70
C ALA A 43 18.09 -5.13 -10.93
N GLU A 44 17.11 -4.31 -11.31
CA GLU A 44 16.11 -4.59 -12.34
C GLU A 44 16.66 -4.45 -13.77
N LYS A 45 17.79 -3.72 -13.94
CA LYS A 45 18.64 -3.61 -15.16
C LYS A 45 17.92 -3.38 -16.49
N GLY A 46 16.66 -2.94 -16.49
CA GLY A 46 15.92 -2.58 -17.70
C GLY A 46 14.41 -2.66 -17.57
N SER A 47 13.87 -3.72 -16.95
CA SER A 47 12.42 -3.93 -16.84
C SER A 47 12.04 -4.45 -15.46
N ALA A 48 11.50 -3.55 -14.63
CA ALA A 48 10.95 -3.88 -13.32
C ALA A 48 9.93 -5.02 -13.39
N THR A 49 9.10 -5.04 -14.43
CA THR A 49 8.06 -6.06 -14.61
C THR A 49 8.64 -7.45 -14.81
N GLN A 50 9.65 -7.58 -15.68
CA GLN A 50 10.31 -8.87 -15.92
C GLN A 50 11.05 -9.36 -14.69
N PHE A 51 11.78 -8.46 -14.01
CA PHE A 51 12.47 -8.78 -12.78
C PHE A 51 11.53 -9.32 -11.70
N VAL A 52 10.39 -8.66 -11.46
CA VAL A 52 9.42 -9.09 -10.46
C VAL A 52 8.74 -10.41 -10.85
N GLU A 53 8.45 -10.61 -12.14
CA GLU A 53 7.87 -11.87 -12.63
C GLU A 53 8.82 -13.05 -12.40
N GLU A 54 10.09 -12.92 -12.81
CA GLU A 54 11.13 -13.93 -12.57
C GLU A 54 11.34 -14.19 -11.07
N LEU A 55 11.33 -13.14 -10.25
CA LEU A 55 11.46 -13.25 -8.80
C LEU A 55 10.30 -14.06 -8.19
N ILE A 56 9.06 -13.76 -8.57
CA ILE A 56 7.88 -14.46 -8.05
C ILE A 56 7.89 -15.92 -8.48
N GLN A 57 8.14 -16.19 -9.76
CA GLN A 57 8.20 -17.55 -10.31
C GLN A 57 9.25 -18.39 -9.59
N LYS A 58 10.44 -17.81 -9.37
CA LYS A 58 11.54 -18.47 -8.68
C LYS A 58 11.26 -18.74 -7.20
N GLU A 59 10.75 -17.76 -6.46
CA GLU A 59 10.56 -17.89 -5.01
C GLU A 59 9.33 -18.73 -4.63
N LEU A 60 8.31 -18.76 -5.49
CA LEU A 60 7.10 -19.56 -5.27
C LEU A 60 7.09 -20.90 -6.01
N ASP A 61 8.10 -21.19 -6.83
CA ASP A 61 8.16 -22.38 -7.69
C ASP A 61 6.90 -22.55 -8.55
N ILE A 62 6.45 -21.45 -9.15
CA ILE A 62 5.27 -21.41 -10.02
C ILE A 62 5.67 -21.13 -11.46
N ASP A 63 5.12 -21.92 -12.38
CA ASP A 63 5.28 -21.76 -13.83
C ASP A 63 3.99 -21.16 -14.42
N THR A 64 3.69 -19.93 -14.01
CA THR A 64 2.51 -19.20 -14.48
C THR A 64 2.89 -17.75 -14.81
N ASP A 65 2.31 -17.24 -15.90
CA ASP A 65 2.32 -15.82 -16.26
C ASP A 65 1.64 -15.01 -15.14
N CYS A 66 2.39 -14.08 -14.55
CA CYS A 66 1.93 -13.30 -13.41
C CYS A 66 0.97 -12.16 -13.79
N GLN A 67 0.80 -11.87 -15.10
CA GLN A 67 -0.08 -10.83 -15.64
C GLN A 67 0.09 -9.47 -14.94
N ILE A 68 1.35 -9.11 -14.64
CA ILE A 68 1.68 -7.88 -13.93
C ILE A 68 1.38 -6.68 -14.85
N GLN A 69 0.45 -5.83 -14.41
CA GLN A 69 0.03 -4.65 -15.20
C GLN A 69 1.11 -3.58 -15.24
N TRP A 70 1.75 -3.32 -14.09
CA TRP A 70 2.78 -2.31 -13.96
C TRP A 70 3.67 -2.58 -12.75
N ALA A 71 4.97 -2.37 -12.92
CA ALA A 71 5.97 -2.41 -11.87
C ALA A 71 6.91 -1.21 -12.03
N HIS A 72 7.31 -0.61 -10.92
CA HIS A 72 8.24 0.50 -10.90
C HIS A 72 8.91 0.61 -9.52
N GLU A 73 10.13 1.10 -9.52
CA GLU A 73 10.83 1.46 -8.29
C GLU A 73 10.17 2.68 -7.64
N LEU A 74 9.85 2.54 -6.35
CA LEU A 74 9.43 3.67 -5.53
C LEU A 74 10.67 4.31 -4.92
N TRP A 75 11.15 5.39 -5.54
CA TRP A 75 12.22 6.22 -4.99
C TRP A 75 11.89 6.61 -3.54
N HIS A 76 12.84 6.32 -2.63
CA HIS A 76 12.76 6.51 -1.18
C HIS A 76 12.04 7.81 -0.78
N ARG A 77 10.72 7.76 -0.55
CA ARG A 77 9.98 8.89 0.06
C ARG A 77 9.41 8.59 1.43
N SER A 78 9.41 7.34 1.89
CA SER A 78 8.87 7.03 3.22
C SER A 78 9.29 5.65 3.74
N LEU A 79 10.49 5.57 4.33
CA LEU A 79 10.88 4.45 5.20
C LEU A 79 11.43 4.99 6.53
N LYS A 80 10.61 5.75 7.27
CA LYS A 80 10.89 6.09 8.68
C LYS A 80 9.83 5.60 9.67
N GLN A 81 8.83 4.81 9.27
CA GLN A 81 7.68 4.52 10.14
C GLN A 81 7.36 3.03 10.35
N ILE A 82 8.28 2.11 10.09
CA ILE A 82 8.05 0.69 10.37
C ILE A 82 9.29 0.10 11.04
N ASN A 83 9.49 0.45 12.33
CA ASN A 83 10.28 -0.32 13.31
C ASN A 83 10.40 0.50 14.60
N HIS A 84 9.30 0.67 15.34
CA HIS A 84 9.33 0.97 16.77
C HIS A 84 8.31 0.06 17.45
N GLN A 85 8.68 -1.21 17.59
CA GLN A 85 8.10 -2.06 18.61
C GLN A 85 9.30 -2.73 19.29
N GLU A 86 9.75 -2.11 20.38
CA GLU A 86 10.76 -2.70 21.26
C GLU A 86 10.18 -3.98 21.88
N PRO A 87 10.96 -5.07 21.99
CA PRO A 87 10.53 -6.24 22.73
C PRO A 87 10.50 -5.90 24.22
N SER A 88 9.30 -5.94 24.80
CA SER A 88 9.11 -5.92 26.25
C SER A 88 9.90 -7.07 26.88
N SER A 89 10.91 -6.73 27.69
CA SER A 89 11.51 -7.63 28.68
C SER A 89 10.76 -7.54 30.00
#